data_AF-A0A2T9ZMI3-F1
#
_entry.id   AF-A0A2T9ZMI3-F1
#
_cell.length_a   1.000
_cell.length_b   1.000
_cell.length_c   1.000
_cell.angle_alpha   90.00
_cell.angle_beta   90.00
_cell.angle_gamma   90.00
#
_symmetry.space_group_name_H-M   'P 1'
#
loop_
_entity.id
_entity.type
_entity.pdbx_description
1 polymer ?
#
loop_
_entity_poly.entity_id
_entity_poly.type
_entity_poly.pdbx_seq_one_letter_code
_entity_poly.pdbx_strand_id
1 'polypeptide(L)'
;METNPYSTPKSELVKESDAISINASFSSLNFWRKLYLVFIWTISIAMSLVFLATITESDAENIPLTIGLAALILGFAYWTHWAIVKRNVGHITILAIINLIPGGNIIGCLIMFSIRGTTVNELKRFNLRET
;
A
#
# COMPACT_ATOMS: atom_id res chain seq x y z
N MET A 1 13.46 3.55 56.00
CA MET A 1 13.18 3.84 54.59
C MET A 1 12.31 2.71 54.07
N GLU A 2 10.99 2.91 54.08
CA GLU A 2 10.02 1.93 53.59
C GLU A 2 10.11 1.87 52.06
N THR A 3 10.55 0.74 51.52
CA THR A 3 10.48 0.47 50.08
C THR A 3 9.05 0.03 49.77
N ASN A 4 8.23 0.95 49.28
CA ASN A 4 6.86 0.65 48.85
C ASN A 4 6.90 -0.42 47.73
N PRO A 5 6.39 -1.64 47.95
CA PRO A 5 6.40 -2.72 46.95
C PRO A 5 5.44 -2.47 45.79
N TYR A 6 4.59 -1.45 45.89
CA TYR A 6 3.63 -1.03 44.87
C TYR A 6 4.10 0.19 44.07
N SER A 7 5.41 0.45 43.98
CA SER A 7 5.89 1.41 43.00
C SER A 7 5.52 0.90 41.60
N THR A 8 4.54 1.55 40.97
CA THR A 8 4.21 1.33 39.56
C THR A 8 5.49 1.43 38.75
N PRO A 9 5.84 0.43 37.90
CA PRO A 9 6.96 0.58 37.00
C PRO A 9 6.71 1.87 36.21
N LYS A 10 7.68 2.78 36.20
CA LYS A 10 7.64 3.94 35.30
C LYS A 10 7.35 3.35 33.93
N SER A 11 6.23 3.73 33.34
CA SER A 11 5.93 3.41 31.96
C SER A 11 7.06 4.01 31.14
N GLU A 12 8.11 3.23 30.91
CA GLU A 12 8.94 3.43 29.75
C GLU A 12 7.94 3.52 28.62
N LEU A 13 7.93 4.67 27.98
CA LEU A 13 7.20 4.91 26.76
C LEU A 13 7.66 3.80 25.81
N VAL A 14 6.94 2.67 25.84
CA VAL A 14 6.90 1.71 24.76
C VAL A 14 6.67 2.61 23.57
N LYS A 15 7.72 2.76 22.76
CA LYS A 15 7.70 3.65 21.62
C LYS A 15 6.37 3.43 20.95
N GLU A 16 5.57 4.49 20.86
CA GLU A 16 4.22 4.48 20.30
C GLU A 16 4.22 3.93 18.85
N SER A 17 5.40 3.70 18.27
CA SER A 17 5.63 2.94 17.04
C SER A 17 5.36 1.44 17.13
N ASP A 18 5.43 0.81 18.31
CA ASP A 18 5.44 -0.65 18.46
C ASP A 18 4.11 -1.21 18.99
N ALA A 19 3.30 -0.39 19.68
CA ALA A 19 1.95 -0.75 20.15
C ALA A 19 0.90 -0.81 19.03
N ILE A 20 1.12 -0.07 17.92
CA ILE A 20 0.35 -0.22 16.68
C ILE A 20 1.12 -1.11 15.69
N SER A 21 1.73 -2.19 16.19
CA SER A 21 1.90 -3.37 15.37
C SER A 21 0.54 -4.06 15.21
N ILE A 22 -0.46 -3.35 14.65
CA ILE A 22 -1.51 -4.01 13.88
C ILE A 22 -0.74 -4.99 13.03
N ASN A 23 -1.05 -6.28 13.15
CA ASN A 23 -0.40 -7.34 12.41
C ASN A 23 -0.71 -7.11 10.92
N ALA A 24 -0.04 -6.12 10.34
CA ALA A 24 -0.32 -5.48 9.06
C ALA A 24 0.40 -6.28 8.02
N SER A 25 -0.04 -7.52 7.98
CA SER A 25 0.41 -8.57 7.12
C SER A 25 -0.71 -8.86 6.14
N PHE A 26 -0.36 -9.33 4.95
CA PHE A 26 -1.31 -9.60 3.87
C PHE A 26 -2.52 -10.41 4.34
N SER A 27 -2.33 -11.33 5.29
CA SER A 27 -3.37 -12.17 5.88
C SER A 27 -4.50 -11.40 6.58
N SER A 28 -4.21 -10.26 7.23
CA SER A 28 -5.23 -9.49 7.98
C SER A 28 -6.08 -8.57 7.11
N LEU A 29 -5.86 -8.56 5.79
CA LEU A 29 -6.64 -7.75 4.85
C LEU A 29 -7.97 -8.41 4.51
N ASN A 30 -9.00 -7.57 4.31
CA ASN A 30 -10.28 -8.01 3.76
C ASN A 30 -10.07 -8.69 2.39
N PHE A 31 -10.89 -9.70 2.12
CA PHE A 31 -10.86 -10.47 0.88
C PHE A 31 -10.81 -9.57 -0.37
N TRP A 32 -11.64 -8.52 -0.41
CA TRP A 32 -11.70 -7.56 -1.51
C TRP A 32 -10.38 -6.83 -1.78
N ARG A 33 -9.62 -6.48 -0.73
CA ARG A 33 -8.29 -5.85 -0.89
C ARG A 33 -7.25 -6.84 -1.41
N LYS A 34 -7.32 -8.10 -0.95
CA LYS A 34 -6.45 -9.17 -1.46
C LYS A 34 -6.72 -9.44 -2.94
N LEU A 35 -7.98 -9.56 -3.32
CA LEU A 35 -8.40 -9.74 -4.71
C LEU A 35 -7.94 -8.59 -5.59
N TYR A 36 -8.11 -7.34 -5.13
CA TYR A 36 -7.63 -6.16 -5.83
C TYR A 36 -6.10 -6.17 -6.01
N LEU A 37 -5.34 -6.55 -4.98
CA LEU A 37 -3.88 -6.65 -5.07
C LEU A 37 -3.43 -7.69 -6.07
N VAL A 38 -4.07 -8.87 -6.09
CA VAL A 38 -3.80 -9.89 -7.11
C VAL A 38 -4.08 -9.33 -8.50
N PHE A 39 -5.23 -8.70 -8.70
CA PHE A 39 -5.61 -8.10 -9.98
C PHE A 39 -4.61 -7.04 -10.47
N ILE A 40 -4.17 -6.14 -9.58
CA ILE A 40 -3.12 -5.15 -9.90
C ILE A 40 -1.83 -5.84 -10.34
N TRP A 41 -1.40 -6.87 -9.63
CA TRP A 41 -0.18 -7.60 -9.99
C TRP A 41 -0.32 -8.31 -11.33
N THR A 42 -1.45 -8.98 -11.58
CA THR A 42 -1.69 -9.67 -12.85
C THR A 42 -1.68 -8.70 -14.03
N ILE A 43 -2.38 -7.57 -13.92
CA ILE A 43 -2.38 -6.55 -14.99
C ILE A 43 -1.00 -5.93 -15.16
N SER A 44 -0.31 -5.60 -14.07
CA SER A 44 1.00 -4.93 -14.15
C SER A 44 2.05 -5.84 -14.79
N ILE A 45 2.03 -7.14 -14.46
CA ILE A 45 2.90 -8.14 -15.09
C ILE A 45 2.53 -8.31 -16.56
N ALA A 46 1.24 -8.47 -16.88
CA ALA A 46 0.79 -8.63 -18.26
C ALA A 46 1.19 -7.43 -19.14
N MET A 47 0.96 -6.20 -18.66
CA MET A 47 1.38 -4.97 -19.36
C MET A 47 2.89 -4.90 -19.51
N SER A 48 3.65 -5.22 -18.46
CA SER A 48 5.12 -5.21 -18.52
C SER A 48 5.66 -6.22 -19.53
N LEU A 49 5.04 -7.41 -19.63
CA LEU A 49 5.39 -8.40 -20.64
C LEU A 49 5.08 -7.93 -22.05
N VAL A 50 3.96 -7.22 -22.26
CA VAL A 50 3.63 -6.60 -23.55
C VAL A 50 4.68 -5.56 -23.93
N PHE A 51 5.07 -4.67 -23.02
CA PHE A 51 6.16 -3.71 -23.27
C PHE A 51 7.49 -4.41 -23.54
N LEU A 52 7.84 -5.46 -22.81
CA LEU A 52 9.06 -6.21 -23.08
C LEU A 52 9.01 -6.93 -24.44
N ALA A 53 7.84 -7.39 -24.89
CA ALA A 53 7.68 -8.00 -26.19
C ALA A 53 7.89 -6.99 -27.34
N THR A 54 7.58 -5.70 -27.16
CA THR A 54 7.85 -4.69 -28.20
C THR A 54 9.35 -4.42 -28.39
N ILE A 55 10.21 -4.84 -27.46
CA ILE A 55 11.67 -4.68 -27.58
C ILE A 55 12.21 -5.40 -28.83
N THR A 56 11.64 -6.53 -29.22
CA THR A 56 12.11 -7.28 -30.40
C THR A 56 11.87 -6.55 -31.72
N GLU A 57 10.92 -5.62 -31.74
CA GLU A 57 10.55 -4.81 -32.91
C GLU A 57 11.00 -3.35 -32.78
N SER A 58 11.59 -2.96 -31.64
CA SER A 58 11.98 -1.58 -31.34
C SER A 58 13.40 -1.28 -31.78
N ASP A 59 13.61 -0.04 -32.23
CA ASP A 59 14.96 0.50 -32.43
C ASP A 59 15.76 0.48 -31.12
N ALA A 60 17.08 0.28 -31.24
CA ALA A 60 17.99 0.18 -30.09
C ALA A 60 17.91 1.41 -29.15
N GLU A 61 17.59 2.59 -29.68
CA GLU A 61 17.41 3.82 -28.92
C GLU A 61 16.18 3.80 -27.99
N ASN A 62 15.13 3.04 -28.36
CA ASN A 62 13.88 2.97 -27.62
C ASN A 62 13.86 1.88 -26.53
N ILE A 63 14.85 0.98 -26.55
CA ILE A 63 14.97 -0.12 -25.58
C ILE A 63 15.07 0.39 -24.13
N PRO A 64 15.93 1.38 -23.79
CA PRO A 64 16.02 1.89 -22.42
C PRO A 64 14.70 2.51 -21.92
N LEU A 65 13.99 3.23 -22.81
CA LEU A 65 12.69 3.81 -22.50
C LEU A 65 11.66 2.73 -22.18
N THR A 66 11.62 1.67 -23.00
CA THR A 66 10.69 0.55 -22.85
C THR A 66 10.93 -0.20 -21.53
N ILE A 67 12.19 -0.47 -21.20
CA ILE A 67 12.57 -1.09 -19.91
C ILE A 67 12.20 -0.16 -18.75
N GLY A 68 12.45 1.15 -18.89
CA GLY A 68 12.09 2.15 -17.89
C GLY A 68 10.59 2.19 -17.60
N LEU A 69 9.76 2.13 -18.65
CA LEU A 69 8.30 2.09 -18.52
C LEU A 69 7.82 0.80 -17.84
N ALA A 70 8.35 -0.36 -18.22
CA ALA A 70 8.03 -1.63 -17.57
C ALA A 70 8.41 -1.63 -16.09
N ALA A 71 9.61 -1.12 -15.76
CA ALA A 71 10.07 -0.97 -14.38
C ALA A 71 9.18 -0.01 -13.57
N LEU A 72 8.73 1.10 -14.19
CA LEU A 72 7.83 2.06 -13.54
C LEU A 72 6.47 1.42 -13.22
N ILE A 73 5.90 0.64 -14.14
CA ILE A 73 4.63 -0.08 -13.93
C ILE A 73 4.75 -1.05 -12.74
N LEU A 74 5.80 -1.86 -12.71
CA LEU A 74 6.03 -2.80 -11.60
C LEU A 74 6.33 -2.08 -10.28
N GLY A 75 7.09 -0.99 -10.33
CA GLY A 75 7.36 -0.14 -9.17
C GLY A 75 6.08 0.47 -8.59
N PHE A 76 5.17 0.94 -9.44
CA PHE A 76 3.87 1.46 -9.03
C PHE A 76 2.98 0.36 -8.39
N ALA A 77 2.98 -0.84 -8.97
CA ALA A 77 2.25 -1.99 -8.40
C ALA A 77 2.80 -2.39 -7.02
N TYR A 78 4.13 -2.42 -6.88
CA TYR A 78 4.79 -2.68 -5.60
C TYR A 78 4.47 -1.60 -4.57
N TRP A 79 4.54 -0.32 -4.95
CA TRP A 79 4.23 0.78 -4.05
C TRP A 79 2.78 0.73 -3.58
N THR A 80 1.85 0.43 -4.49
CA THR A 80 0.44 0.22 -4.17
C THR A 80 0.25 -0.94 -3.21
N HIS A 81 0.91 -2.06 -3.45
CA HIS A 81 0.86 -3.22 -2.55
C HIS A 81 1.35 -2.86 -1.16
N TRP A 82 2.52 -2.22 -1.06
CA TRP A 82 3.09 -1.81 0.21
C TRP A 82 2.17 -0.85 0.97
N ALA A 83 1.64 0.18 0.31
CA ALA A 83 0.75 1.17 0.92
C ALA A 83 -0.53 0.51 1.47
N ILE A 84 -1.12 -0.43 0.72
CA ILE A 84 -2.34 -1.13 1.13
C ILE A 84 -2.05 -2.12 2.25
N VAL A 85 -0.96 -2.89 2.19
CA VAL A 85 -0.60 -3.86 3.25
C VAL A 85 -0.26 -3.16 4.56
N LYS A 86 0.52 -2.08 4.49
CA LYS A 86 0.87 -1.25 5.66
C LYS A 86 -0.24 -0.32 6.12
N ARG A 87 -1.40 -0.32 5.45
CA ARG A 87 -2.56 0.52 5.81
C ARG A 87 -2.20 2.01 5.88
N ASN A 88 -1.24 2.46 5.07
CA ASN A 88 -0.77 3.84 5.10
C ASN A 88 -1.72 4.75 4.30
N VAL A 89 -2.64 5.38 5.02
CA VAL A 89 -3.69 6.26 4.47
C VAL A 89 -3.11 7.43 3.67
N GLY A 90 -1.97 7.99 4.09
CA GLY A 90 -1.31 9.09 3.38
C GLY A 90 -0.86 8.66 1.98
N HIS A 91 -0.17 7.53 1.89
CA HIS A 91 0.29 7.00 0.60
C HIS A 91 -0.87 6.54 -0.29
N ILE A 92 -1.93 5.94 0.27
CA ILE A 92 -3.14 5.60 -0.50
C ILE A 92 -3.79 6.86 -1.10
N THR A 93 -3.78 7.97 -0.35
CA THR A 93 -4.31 9.26 -0.85
C THR A 93 -3.46 9.81 -1.99
N ILE A 94 -2.13 9.76 -1.86
CA ILE A 94 -1.20 10.15 -2.94
C ILE A 94 -1.43 9.29 -4.17
N LEU A 95 -1.56 7.96 -4.01
CA LEU A 95 -1.87 7.04 -5.11
C LEU A 95 -3.22 7.35 -5.77
N ALA A 96 -4.23 7.77 -5.01
CA ALA A 96 -5.53 8.19 -5.57
C ALA A 96 -5.39 9.46 -6.44
N ILE A 97 -4.58 10.42 -6.00
CA ILE A 97 -4.29 11.65 -6.76
C ILE A 97 -3.47 11.32 -8.01
N ILE A 98 -2.46 10.45 -7.89
CA ILE A 98 -1.65 9.99 -9.03
C ILE A 98 -2.54 9.26 -10.04
N ASN A 99 -3.56 8.51 -9.64
CA ASN A 99 -4.50 7.91 -10.61
C ASN A 99 -5.38 8.96 -11.33
N LEU A 100 -5.58 10.14 -10.75
CA LEU A 100 -6.42 11.19 -11.35
C LEU A 100 -5.68 11.98 -12.44
N ILE A 101 -4.35 12.09 -12.37
CA ILE A 101 -3.55 12.97 -13.23
C ILE A 101 -3.34 12.40 -14.65
N PRO A 102 -2.82 11.18 -14.85
CA PRO A 102 -2.65 10.61 -16.18
C PRO A 102 -4.00 10.08 -16.69
N GLY A 103 -4.57 10.79 -17.68
CA GLY A 103 -5.75 10.34 -18.40
C GLY A 103 -7.06 10.33 -17.59
N GLY A 104 -7.09 10.90 -16.38
CA GLY A 104 -8.32 11.04 -15.60
C GLY A 104 -8.95 9.70 -15.19
N ASN A 105 -8.17 8.76 -14.66
CA ASN A 105 -8.69 7.45 -14.25
C ASN A 105 -9.55 7.54 -12.98
N ILE A 106 -10.80 8.01 -13.17
CA ILE A 106 -11.81 8.19 -12.12
C ILE A 106 -12.12 6.88 -11.41
N ILE A 107 -12.16 5.77 -12.16
CA ILE A 107 -12.44 4.43 -11.61
C ILE A 107 -11.34 4.03 -10.62
N GLY A 108 -10.07 4.15 -11.01
CA GLY A 108 -8.93 3.87 -10.14
C GLY A 108 -8.92 4.77 -8.89
N CYS A 109 -9.28 6.04 -9.06
CA CYS A 109 -9.41 6.98 -7.94
C CYS A 109 -10.50 6.56 -6.94
N LEU A 110 -11.71 6.21 -7.41
CA LEU A 110 -12.82 5.76 -6.58
C LEU A 110 -12.48 4.48 -5.80
N ILE A 111 -11.78 3.54 -6.43
CA ILE A 111 -11.33 2.30 -5.78
C ILE A 111 -10.34 2.63 -4.66
N MET A 112 -9.35 3.50 -4.92
CA MET A 112 -8.39 3.93 -3.90
C MET A 112 -9.05 4.67 -2.73
N PHE A 113 -10.04 5.53 -2.99
CA PHE A 113 -10.81 6.19 -1.94
C PHE A 113 -11.66 5.22 -1.11
N SER A 114 -12.22 4.19 -1.75
CA SER A 114 -12.95 3.12 -1.05
C SER A 114 -12.01 2.33 -0.12
N ILE A 115 -10.82 1.97 -0.62
CA ILE A 115 -9.78 1.31 0.19
C ILE A 115 -9.33 2.20 1.35
N ARG A 116 -9.17 3.51 1.11
CA ARG A 116 -8.87 4.49 2.16
C ARG A 116 -9.96 4.49 3.24
N GLY A 117 -11.23 4.53 2.86
CA GLY A 117 -12.36 4.49 3.78
C GLY A 117 -12.35 3.22 4.65
N THR A 118 -12.14 2.06 4.05
CA THR A 118 -12.02 0.79 4.81
C THR A 118 -10.82 0.81 5.77
N THR A 119 -9.70 1.40 5.36
CA THR A 119 -8.48 1.49 6.17
C THR A 119 -8.67 2.38 7.39
N VAL A 120 -9.31 3.55 7.22
CA VAL A 120 -9.64 4.46 8.32
C VAL A 120 -10.61 3.80 9.31
N ASN A 121 -11.60 3.07 8.81
CA ASN A 121 -12.56 2.36 9.66
C ASN A 121 -11.91 1.20 10.43
N GLU A 122 -10.98 0.46 9.81
CA GLU A 122 -10.17 -0.55 10.49
C GLU A 122 -9.35 0.09 11.61
N LEU A 123 -8.65 1.20 11.32
CA LEU A 123 -7.82 1.90 12.32
C LEU A 123 -8.65 2.40 13.52
N LYS A 124 -9.83 2.98 13.26
CA LYS A 124 -10.76 3.39 14.32
C LYS A 124 -11.22 2.21 15.18
N ARG A 125 -11.50 1.05 14.58
CA ARG A 125 -11.90 -0.16 15.31
C ARG A 125 -10.78 -0.72 16.18
N PHE A 126 -9.52 -0.54 15.79
CA PHE A 126 -8.38 -0.91 16.64
C PHE A 126 -8.23 0.04 17.83
N ASN A 127 -8.26 1.36 17.59
CA ASN A 127 -8.16 2.34 18.68
C ASN A 127 -9.31 2.24 19.71
N LEU A 128 -10.51 1.83 19.30
CA LEU A 128 -11.66 1.65 20.21
C LEU A 128 -11.62 0.36 21.05
N ARG A 129 -10.68 -0.57 20.79
CA ARG A 129 -10.52 -1.79 21.61
C ARG A 129 -9.49 -1.61 22.74
N GLU A 130 -8.76 -0.50 22.74
CA GLU A 130 -7.73 -0.19 23.75
C GLU A 130 -8.22 0.80 24.82
N THR A 131 -9.47 1.26 24.73
CA THR A 131 -10.18 2.08 25.74
C THR A 131 -11.24 1.27 26.46
#